data_AF-A0A5T1XH21-F1
#
_entry.id   AF-A0A5T1XH21-F1
#
_cell.length_a   1.000
_cell.length_b   1.000
_cell.length_c   1.000
_cell.angle_alpha   90.00
_cell.angle_beta   90.00
_cell.angle_gamma   90.00
#
_symmetry.space_group_name_H-M   'P 1'
#
loop_
_entity.id
_entity.type
_entity.pdbx_description
1 polymer ?
#
loop_
_entity_poly.entity_id
_entity_poly.type
_entity_poly.pdbx_seq_one_letter_code
_entity_poly.pdbx_strand_id
1 'polypeptide(L)' 'MKITMIILSLFSLVFLSACAFKEKKASEIETLASNYGGIYIFDKKIREEILENERKKGEVMKKMSLGDDFWDQLKVI' A
#
# COMPACT_ATOMS: atom_id res chain seq x y z
N MET A 1 -16.21 35.81 -38.82
CA MET A 1 -15.22 34.91 -39.46
C MET A 1 -13.77 35.26 -39.09
N LYS A 2 -13.33 36.53 -39.13
CA LYS A 2 -11.98 36.93 -38.66
C LYS A 2 -11.81 36.90 -37.12
N ILE A 3 -12.76 37.48 -36.38
CA ILE A 3 -12.70 37.56 -34.90
C ILE A 3 -12.78 36.16 -34.25
N THR A 4 -13.63 35.28 -34.79
CA THR A 4 -13.76 33.89 -34.35
C THR A 4 -12.47 33.09 -34.47
N MET A 5 -11.68 33.33 -35.52
CA MET A 5 -10.37 32.68 -35.70
C MET A 5 -9.34 33.18 -34.68
N ILE A 6 -9.36 34.48 -34.37
CA ILE A 6 -8.49 35.08 -33.36
C ILE A 6 -8.81 34.52 -31.97
N ILE A 7 -10.08 34.41 -31.60
CA ILE A 7 -10.50 33.86 -30.30
C ILE A 7 -10.09 32.38 -30.18
N LEU A 8 -10.29 31.58 -31.22
CA LEU A 8 -9.91 30.17 -31.23
C LEU A 8 -8.38 29.98 -31.12
N SER A 9 -7.61 30.85 -31.77
CA SER A 9 -6.14 30.86 -31.67
C SER A 9 -5.63 31.27 -30.29
N LEU A 10 -6.30 32.19 -29.61
CA LEU A 10 -5.93 32.59 -28.25
C LEU A 10 -6.30 31.50 -27.23
N PHE A 11 -7.44 30.85 -27.43
CA PHE A 11 -7.87 29.72 -26.61
C PHE A 11 -6.87 28.58 -26.69
N SER A 12 -6.50 28.12 -27.89
CA SER A 12 -5.55 27.00 -28.04
C SER A 12 -4.21 27.23 -27.34
N LEU A 13 -3.71 28.47 -27.33
CA LEU A 13 -2.47 28.84 -26.62
C LEU A 13 -2.55 28.61 -25.10
N VAL A 14 -3.70 28.92 -24.50
CA VAL A 14 -3.96 28.72 -23.06
C VAL A 14 -4.16 27.23 -22.72
N PHE A 15 -4.75 26.45 -23.64
CA PHE A 15 -4.93 25.01 -23.43
C PHE A 15 -3.60 24.24 -23.57
N LEU A 16 -2.71 24.67 -24.46
CA LEU A 16 -1.37 24.09 -24.62
C LEU A 16 -0.51 24.26 -23.36
N SER A 17 -0.57 25.39 -22.67
CA SER A 17 0.17 25.61 -21.42
C SER A 17 -0.37 24.76 -20.26
N ALA A 18 -1.68 24.48 -20.24
CA ALA A 18 -2.29 23.57 -19.26
C ALA A 18 -2.00 22.09 -19.55
N CYS A 19 -1.92 21.69 -20.83
CA CYS A 19 -1.60 20.31 -21.21
C CYS A 19 -0.12 19.95 -20.97
N ALA A 20 0.80 20.92 -21.07
CA ALA A 20 2.22 20.72 -20.82
C ALA A 20 2.58 20.43 -19.34
N PHE A 21 1.64 20.63 -18.40
CA PHE A 21 1.85 20.34 -16.98
C PHE A 21 1.34 18.93 -16.56
N LYS A 22 0.85 18.14 -17.52
CA LYS A 22 0.18 16.86 -17.22
C LYS A 22 1.12 15.66 -17.10
N GLU A 23 2.41 15.80 -17.36
CA GLU A 23 3.33 14.65 -17.35
C GLU A 23 4.56 14.94 -16.52
N LYS A 24 4.55 14.39 -15.29
CA LYS A 24 5.73 13.98 -14.49
C LYS A 24 5.36 13.52 -13.07
N LYS A 25 4.12 13.70 -12.62
CA LYS A 25 3.70 13.22 -11.30
C LYS A 25 3.71 11.70 -11.17
N ALA A 26 3.33 10.98 -12.23
CA ALA A 26 3.32 9.52 -12.23
C ALA A 26 4.75 8.95 -12.25
N SER A 27 5.63 9.49 -13.11
CA SER A 27 7.01 9.04 -13.20
C SER A 27 7.83 9.42 -11.98
N GLU A 28 7.60 10.58 -11.34
CA GLU A 28 8.21 10.94 -10.05
C GLU A 28 7.75 10.01 -8.94
N ILE A 29 6.44 9.71 -8.84
CA ILE A 29 5.95 8.76 -7.82
C ILE A 29 6.46 7.34 -8.08
N GLU A 30 6.53 6.91 -9.34
CA GLU A 30 7.07 5.61 -9.72
C GLU A 30 8.59 5.52 -9.48
N THR A 31 9.35 6.59 -9.77
CA THR A 31 10.78 6.66 -9.44
C THR A 31 11.04 6.83 -7.95
N LEU A 32 10.18 7.52 -7.19
CA LEU A 32 10.24 7.57 -5.72
C LEU A 32 9.93 6.18 -5.15
N ALA A 33 8.88 5.50 -5.61
CA ALA A 33 8.53 4.15 -5.17
C ALA A 33 9.55 3.09 -5.59
N SER A 34 10.29 3.31 -6.70
CA SER A 34 11.36 2.44 -7.17
C SER A 34 12.70 2.71 -6.46
N ASN A 35 13.10 3.99 -6.29
CA ASN A 35 14.34 4.37 -5.59
C ASN A 35 14.24 4.22 -4.06
N TYR A 36 13.08 4.51 -3.47
CA TYR A 36 12.75 4.23 -2.06
C TYR A 36 11.95 2.93 -1.91
N GLY A 37 11.82 2.20 -3.01
CA GLY A 37 11.70 0.75 -3.08
C GLY A 37 10.61 0.08 -2.29
N GLY A 38 9.52 0.74 -1.86
CA GLY A 38 8.41 0.06 -1.15
C GLY A 38 8.84 -0.78 0.06
N ILE A 39 10.06 -0.58 0.57
CA ILE A 39 10.56 -1.25 1.75
C ILE A 39 9.98 -0.43 2.87
N TYR A 40 8.89 -0.93 3.45
CA TYR A 40 8.59 -0.67 4.84
C TYR A 40 9.85 -1.03 5.62
N ILE A 41 10.71 -0.04 5.85
CA ILE A 41 11.72 -0.10 6.89
C ILE A 41 10.92 0.03 8.18
N PHE A 42 10.22 -1.05 8.53
CA PHE A 42 9.82 -1.23 9.91
C PHE A 42 11.11 -1.16 10.68
N ASP A 43 11.19 -0.18 11.58
CA ASP A 43 12.21 -0.15 12.61
C ASP A 43 12.38 -1.57 13.13
N LYS A 44 13.64 -2.00 13.34
CA LYS A 44 13.95 -3.34 13.84
C LYS A 44 13.05 -3.73 15.01
N LYS A 45 12.70 -2.76 15.86
CA LYS A 45 11.76 -2.89 16.96
C LYS A 45 10.35 -3.33 16.53
N ILE A 46 9.79 -2.73 15.48
CA ILE A 46 8.45 -3.06 14.97
C ILE A 46 8.46 -4.46 14.35
N ARG A 47 9.51 -4.82 13.61
CA ARG A 47 9.68 -6.18 13.08
C ARG A 47 9.69 -7.22 14.21
N GLU A 48 10.48 -6.97 15.24
CA GLU A 48 10.61 -7.87 16.39
C GLU A 48 9.30 -7.99 17.18
N GLU A 49 8.58 -6.88 17.34
CA GLU A 49 7.27 -6.86 18.00
C GLU A 49 6.20 -7.64 17.22
N ILE A 50 6.16 -7.51 15.89
CA ILE A 50 5.25 -8.29 15.04
C ILE A 50 5.58 -9.79 15.17
N LEU A 51 6.86 -10.16 15.10
CA LEU A 51 7.29 -11.55 15.19
C LEU A 51 6.93 -12.19 16.54
N GLU A 52 7.17 -11.46 17.64
CA GLU A 52 6.84 -11.93 18.99
C GLU A 52 5.32 -12.05 19.20
N ASN A 53 4.52 -11.15 18.62
CA ASN A 53 3.06 -11.23 18.67
C ASN A 53 2.52 -12.43 17.89
N GLU A 54 3.07 -12.74 16.72
CA GLU A 54 2.70 -13.93 15.95
C GLU A 54 3.07 -15.23 16.69
N ARG A 55 4.24 -15.28 17.36
CA ARG A 55 4.62 -16.40 18.22
C ARG A 55 3.63 -16.61 19.37
N LYS A 56 3.24 -15.54 20.07
CA LYS A 56 2.26 -15.59 21.16
C LYS A 56 0.90 -16.09 20.70
N LYS A 57 0.41 -15.64 19.53
CA LYS A 57 -0.83 -16.15 18.94
C LYS A 57 -0.77 -17.66 18.70
N GLY A 58 0.32 -18.16 18.13
CA GLY A 58 0.52 -19.59 17.90
C GLY A 58 0.52 -20.42 19.20
N GLU A 59 1.15 -19.92 20.26
CA GLU A 59 1.16 -20.60 21.57
C GLU A 59 -0.20 -20.60 22.25
N VAL A 60 -0.95 -19.50 22.17
CA VAL A 60 -2.32 -19.42 22.69
C VAL A 60 -3.23 -20.38 21.91
N MET A 61 -3.11 -20.41 20.58
CA MET A 61 -3.89 -21.31 19.74
C MET A 61 -3.58 -22.78 20.03
N LYS A 62 -2.31 -23.13 20.24
CA LYS A 62 -1.89 -24.47 20.65
C LYS A 62 -2.39 -24.86 22.05
N LYS A 63 -2.44 -23.92 22.99
CA LYS A 63 -3.00 -24.15 24.33
C LYS A 63 -4.52 -24.33 24.28
N MET A 64 -5.20 -23.59 23.42
CA MET A 64 -6.63 -23.74 23.16
C MET A 64 -6.92 -25.14 22.60
N SER A 65 -6.20 -25.56 21.56
CA SER A 65 -6.38 -26.88 20.93
C SER A 65 -6.09 -28.04 21.90
N LEU A 66 -5.11 -27.90 22.79
CA LEU A 66 -4.82 -28.93 23.81
C LEU A 66 -5.99 -29.14 24.79
N GLY A 67 -6.81 -28.11 25.01
CA GLY A 67 -8.03 -28.20 25.83
C GLY A 67 -9.17 -28.91 25.12
N ASP A 68 -9.22 -28.81 23.79
CA ASP A 68 -10.14 -29.58 22.95
C ASP A 68 -9.72 -31.06 22.88
N ASP A 69 -8.41 -31.34 22.80
CA ASP A 69 -7.84 -32.70 22.81
C ASP A 69 -8.12 -33.45 24.14
N PHE A 70 -8.29 -32.73 25.25
CA PHE A 70 -8.64 -33.29 26.56
C PHE A 70 -10.03 -33.93 26.57
N TRP A 71 -11.03 -33.27 25.97
CA TRP A 71 -12.38 -33.81 25.86
C TRP A 71 -12.45 -34.99 24.88
N ASP A 72 -11.61 -34.99 23.85
CA ASP A 72 -11.53 -36.09 22.89
C ASP A 72 -10.83 -37.33 23.46
N GLN A 73 -9.87 -37.20 24.37
CA GLN A 73 -9.34 -38.34 25.15
C GLN A 73 -10.39 -38.94 26.10
N LEU A 74 -11.26 -38.12 26.68
CA LEU A 74 -12.27 -38.58 27.65
C LEU A 74 -13.44 -39.32 26.98
N LYS A 75 -13.73 -39.07 25.70
CA LYS A 75 -14.76 -39.78 24.91
C LYS A 75 -14.38 -41.21 24.51
N VAL A 76 -13.10 -41.55 24.61
CA VAL A 76 -12.56 -42.86 24.18
C VAL A 76 -12.50 -43.87 25.33
N ILE A 77 -12.70 -43.43 26.58
CA ILE A 77 -12.89 -44.28 27.78
C ILE A 77 -14.38 -44.50 28.01
#